data_AF-A0A3Q2HZJ0-F1
#
_entry.id   AF-A0A3Q2HZJ0-F1
#
_cell.length_a   1.000
_cell.length_b   1.000
_cell.length_c   1.000
_cell.angle_alpha   90.00
_cell.angle_beta   90.00
_cell.angle_gamma   90.00
#
_symmetry.space_group_name_H-M   'P 1'
#
loop_
_entity.id
_entity.type
_entity.pdbx_description
1 polymer ?
#
loop_
_entity_poly.entity_id
_entity_poly.type
_entity_poly.pdbx_seq_one_letter_code
_entity_poly.pdbx_strand_id
1 'polypeptide(L)'
;MGRQWGPAMRAAEQAGCVVSASRAGQPEAGSWSCSGVILSRRPGLVLCHGGIFTPFLRAGSGALTAAGAAFLPGDSCGDDLRLHVQWGPTAASPAGRAERGRTGLCTPHCAGLEPSPPARPRGRPLRPPRPAELLLLLSCPAFRAHFARLFGGEAAEQWHFANAAPDDEVSEDEEEDQLRALGWFALLRVRPGHGEEAEERGPAVAVAPLGAVPKGAPLLACGSPFGAFCPDIFLNTLSRGVLSNSAGPLLLTDARCLPGTEGGGVFAARPAGALVALVAAPLCWKAREWVGLTLLCAAAPLLRAARAALGRLHPGATALAALLPPEMGAPWGLPLRDPGPPWATAAVLVECSTVWGSGVAVAPRLVVTCRHVAPREATRVLVRSTTPKSAMIWGHVVFATQETSPYDIAVVNLDEDLDGIPMPVPAEHFHEGEAVSVVGFGVFGQTCGPSVTTGILSAVVQVDDTPVMLQTTCAVHGGSSGGPLFSTGSGELLGVGLVQGSQTQKSTEAAQVK
;
A
#
# COMPACT_ATOMS: atom_id res chain seq x y z
N MET A 1 -8.61 -21.23 -2.50
CA MET A 1 -7.98 -19.89 -2.60
C MET A 1 -6.66 -19.83 -3.37
N GLY A 2 -5.80 -20.86 -3.40
CA GLY A 2 -4.46 -20.78 -4.03
C GLY A 2 -4.37 -20.68 -5.56
N ARG A 3 -5.41 -21.10 -6.31
CA ARG A 3 -5.36 -21.12 -7.79
C ARG A 3 -5.45 -19.73 -8.44
N GLN A 4 -6.15 -18.79 -7.81
CA GLN A 4 -6.38 -17.45 -8.36
C GLN A 4 -5.12 -16.56 -8.32
N TRP A 5 -4.30 -16.72 -7.28
CA TRP A 5 -3.11 -15.90 -7.07
C TRP A 5 -1.86 -16.45 -7.77
N GLY A 6 -1.84 -17.72 -8.19
CA GLY A 6 -0.67 -18.36 -8.77
C GLY A 6 0.01 -17.56 -9.89
N PRO A 7 -0.73 -17.05 -10.90
CA PRO A 7 -0.15 -16.22 -11.95
C PRO A 7 0.40 -14.89 -11.44
N ALA A 8 -0.34 -14.18 -10.57
CA ALA A 8 0.07 -12.89 -10.02
C ALA A 8 1.31 -13.03 -9.12
N MET A 9 1.36 -14.07 -8.27
CA MET A 9 2.52 -14.37 -7.43
C MET A 9 3.77 -14.66 -8.26
N ARG A 10 3.64 -15.48 -9.32
CA ARG A 10 4.77 -15.73 -10.23
C ARG A 10 5.26 -14.47 -10.91
N ALA A 11 4.35 -13.62 -11.39
CA ALA A 11 4.72 -12.36 -12.02
C ALA A 11 5.44 -11.42 -11.04
N ALA A 12 4.92 -11.29 -9.82
CA ALA A 12 5.50 -10.47 -8.77
C ALA A 12 6.91 -10.97 -8.37
N GLU A 13 7.07 -12.27 -8.11
CA GLU A 13 8.39 -12.87 -7.80
C GLU A 13 9.39 -12.76 -8.95
N GLN A 14 8.92 -12.81 -10.21
CA GLN A 14 9.80 -12.67 -11.37
C GLN A 14 10.24 -11.22 -11.61
N ALA A 15 9.45 -10.25 -11.14
CA ALA A 15 9.76 -8.83 -11.27
C ALA A 15 10.52 -8.29 -10.06
N GLY A 16 10.34 -8.85 -8.86
CA GLY A 16 10.99 -8.35 -7.65
C GLY A 16 12.51 -8.55 -7.62
N CYS A 17 13.21 -7.55 -7.09
CA CYS A 17 14.65 -7.56 -6.85
C CYS A 17 15.02 -6.76 -5.59
N VAL A 18 16.26 -6.90 -5.13
CA VAL A 18 16.90 -6.06 -4.13
C VAL A 18 17.86 -5.10 -4.83
N VAL A 19 17.84 -3.84 -4.43
CA VAL A 19 18.81 -2.83 -4.87
C VAL A 19 19.65 -2.41 -3.67
N SER A 20 20.97 -2.41 -3.84
CA SER A 20 21.91 -1.98 -2.81
C SER A 20 22.81 -0.86 -3.31
N ALA A 21 23.03 0.14 -2.47
CA ALA A 21 23.92 1.28 -2.69
C ALA A 21 25.01 1.32 -1.61
N SER A 22 26.25 1.55 -2.03
CA SER A 22 27.40 1.70 -1.12
C SER A 22 28.41 2.71 -1.66
N ARG A 23 29.30 3.16 -0.77
CA ARG A 23 30.36 4.12 -1.09
C ARG A 23 31.65 3.38 -1.45
N ALA A 24 32.26 3.75 -2.58
CA ALA A 24 33.52 3.16 -3.01
C ALA A 24 34.63 3.39 -1.98
N GLY A 25 35.33 2.32 -1.58
CA GLY A 25 36.46 2.40 -0.65
C GLY A 25 36.09 2.57 0.83
N GLN A 26 34.79 2.60 1.19
CA GLN A 26 34.32 2.70 2.57
C GLN A 26 33.22 1.66 2.86
N PRO A 27 33.54 0.35 2.92
CA PRO A 27 32.55 -0.69 3.20
C PRO A 27 31.97 -0.61 4.62
N GLU A 28 32.69 0.00 5.57
CA GLU A 28 32.23 0.19 6.95
C GLU A 28 31.33 1.41 7.15
N ALA A 29 31.25 2.32 6.17
CA ALA A 29 30.43 3.54 6.24
C ALA A 29 28.92 3.30 6.00
N GLY A 30 28.48 2.04 6.09
CA GLY A 30 27.10 1.63 5.89
C GLY A 30 26.77 1.28 4.43
N SER A 31 25.81 0.38 4.26
CA SER A 31 25.20 0.05 2.98
C SER A 31 23.71 0.29 3.05
N TRP A 32 23.15 0.96 2.04
CA TRP A 32 21.71 1.20 1.94
C TRP A 32 21.11 0.17 1.00
N SER A 33 19.89 -0.27 1.30
CA SER A 33 19.17 -1.17 0.41
C SER A 33 17.69 -0.89 0.45
N CYS A 34 17.03 -1.21 -0.66
CA CYS A 34 15.59 -1.19 -0.78
C CYS A 34 15.15 -2.27 -1.77
N SER A 35 13.84 -2.39 -1.94
CA SER A 35 13.25 -3.26 -2.93
C SER A 35 13.22 -2.59 -4.30
N GLY A 36 13.12 -3.40 -5.34
CA GLY A 36 12.94 -2.90 -6.70
C GLY A 36 12.07 -3.81 -7.56
N VAL A 37 11.73 -3.28 -8.72
CA VAL A 37 10.95 -3.93 -9.75
C VAL A 37 11.74 -3.92 -11.06
N ILE A 38 12.06 -5.11 -11.56
CA ILE A 38 12.61 -5.33 -12.89
C ILE A 38 11.49 -5.05 -13.90
N LEU A 39 11.62 -3.93 -14.61
CA LEU A 39 10.69 -3.52 -15.66
C LEU A 39 10.90 -4.34 -16.95
N SER A 40 12.17 -4.57 -17.29
CA SER A 40 12.57 -5.40 -18.41
C SER A 40 13.95 -5.98 -18.17
N ARG A 41 14.13 -7.29 -18.42
CA ARG A 41 15.43 -7.96 -18.32
C ARG A 41 16.37 -7.60 -19.46
N ARG A 42 15.85 -7.07 -20.58
CA ARG A 42 16.64 -6.50 -21.68
C ARG A 42 16.01 -5.17 -22.09
N PRO A 43 16.66 -4.03 -21.76
CA PRO A 43 18.09 -3.87 -21.51
C PRO A 43 18.52 -3.94 -20.03
N GLY A 44 17.70 -4.48 -19.13
CA GLY A 44 18.00 -4.56 -17.69
C GLY A 44 17.54 -3.32 -16.92
N LEU A 45 16.29 -2.89 -17.14
CA LEU A 45 15.72 -1.72 -16.48
C LEU A 45 15.06 -2.09 -15.16
N VAL A 46 15.39 -1.36 -14.11
CA VAL A 46 14.87 -1.56 -12.75
C VAL A 46 14.37 -0.22 -12.20
N LEU A 47 13.20 -0.24 -11.54
CA LEU A 47 12.76 0.86 -10.67
C LEU A 47 12.95 0.47 -9.21
N CYS A 48 13.36 1.41 -8.39
CA CYS A 48 13.37 1.28 -6.93
C CYS A 48 13.09 2.62 -6.25
N HIS A 49 13.08 2.65 -4.92
CA HIS A 49 12.88 3.88 -4.16
C HIS A 49 14.13 4.78 -4.19
N GLY A 50 13.92 6.09 -4.27
CA GLY A 50 14.98 7.10 -4.38
C GLY A 50 15.70 7.40 -3.07
N GLY A 51 15.12 7.03 -1.92
CA GLY A 51 15.69 7.34 -0.61
C GLY A 51 17.09 6.77 -0.35
N ILE A 52 17.43 5.63 -0.94
CA ILE A 52 18.79 5.05 -0.77
C ILE A 52 19.89 5.86 -1.48
N PHE A 53 19.52 6.85 -2.30
CA PHE A 53 20.46 7.70 -3.04
C PHE A 53 20.71 9.04 -2.34
N THR A 54 19.89 9.42 -1.35
CA THR A 54 20.00 10.69 -0.62
C THR A 54 21.42 10.94 -0.07
N PRO A 55 22.09 9.97 0.58
CA PRO A 55 23.46 10.16 1.10
C PRO A 55 24.54 10.39 0.04
N PHE A 56 24.22 10.16 -1.24
CA PHE A 56 25.15 10.25 -2.36
C PHE A 56 24.92 11.49 -3.23
N LEU A 57 23.89 12.30 -2.95
CA LEU A 57 23.58 13.50 -3.72
C LEU A 57 24.65 14.58 -3.50
N ARG A 58 25.26 15.08 -4.58
CA ARG A 58 26.30 16.13 -4.51
C ARG A 58 25.78 17.44 -3.91
N ALA A 59 24.51 17.76 -4.19
CA ALA A 59 23.83 18.96 -3.70
C ALA A 59 23.10 18.71 -2.36
N GLY A 60 23.29 17.55 -1.73
CA GLY A 60 22.56 17.13 -0.53
C GLY A 60 21.08 16.80 -0.79
N SER A 61 20.37 16.43 0.28
CA SER A 61 18.97 16.00 0.24
C SER A 61 18.00 17.12 -0.16
N GLY A 62 18.35 18.39 0.10
CA GLY A 62 17.56 19.56 -0.32
C GLY A 62 17.32 19.66 -1.83
N ALA A 63 18.13 19.00 -2.66
CA ALA A 63 17.89 18.91 -4.11
C ALA A 63 16.54 18.23 -4.45
N LEU A 64 16.03 17.38 -3.55
CA LEU A 64 14.77 16.65 -3.73
C LEU A 64 13.52 17.55 -3.53
N THR A 65 13.67 18.68 -2.84
CA THR A 65 12.60 19.65 -2.58
C THR A 65 12.69 20.92 -3.41
N ALA A 66 13.74 21.06 -4.23
CA ALA A 66 13.90 22.19 -5.14
C ALA A 66 12.65 22.38 -6.03
N ALA A 67 12.17 23.63 -6.11
CA ALA A 67 10.94 23.97 -6.83
C ALA A 67 11.04 23.53 -8.30
N GLY A 68 10.02 22.80 -8.78
CA GLY A 68 9.96 22.31 -10.16
C GLY A 68 10.84 21.09 -10.48
N ALA A 69 11.61 20.55 -9.52
CA ALA A 69 12.40 19.35 -9.73
C ALA A 69 11.51 18.10 -9.88
N ALA A 70 11.30 17.68 -11.12
CA ALA A 70 10.61 16.43 -11.46
C ALA A 70 11.56 15.24 -11.64
N PHE A 71 12.84 15.50 -11.92
CA PHE A 71 13.88 14.50 -12.05
C PHE A 71 15.26 15.11 -11.77
N LEU A 72 16.21 14.27 -11.38
CA LEU A 72 17.64 14.58 -11.31
C LEU A 72 18.40 13.58 -12.20
N PRO A 73 19.33 14.02 -13.07
CA PRO A 73 20.12 13.10 -13.87
C PRO A 73 21.04 12.23 -13.00
N GLY A 74 21.46 11.06 -13.49
CA GLY A 74 22.26 10.11 -12.72
C GLY A 74 23.62 10.63 -12.22
N ASP A 75 24.19 11.63 -12.87
CA ASP A 75 25.44 12.30 -12.46
C ASP A 75 25.25 13.29 -11.28
N SER A 76 24.01 13.46 -10.80
CA SER A 76 23.70 14.22 -9.58
C SER A 76 24.24 13.55 -8.31
N CYS A 77 24.56 12.25 -8.40
CA CYS A 77 25.23 11.51 -7.33
C CYS A 77 26.76 11.57 -7.48
N GLY A 78 27.47 11.37 -6.38
CA GLY A 78 28.93 11.26 -6.35
C GLY A 78 29.48 10.08 -7.17
N ASP A 79 30.70 10.20 -7.68
CA ASP A 79 31.38 9.18 -8.50
C ASP A 79 31.76 7.92 -7.71
N ASP A 80 31.67 8.02 -6.39
CA ASP A 80 31.88 6.97 -5.42
C ASP A 80 30.64 6.09 -5.18
N LEU A 81 29.48 6.43 -5.76
CA LEU A 81 28.29 5.57 -5.71
C LEU A 81 28.56 4.23 -6.40
N ARG A 82 28.27 3.13 -5.71
CA ARG A 82 28.31 1.76 -6.24
C ARG A 82 26.94 1.12 -6.07
N LEU A 83 26.39 0.64 -7.17
CA LEU A 83 25.05 0.04 -7.21
C LEU A 83 25.12 -1.41 -7.62
N HIS A 84 24.36 -2.23 -6.90
CA HIS A 84 24.16 -3.63 -7.22
C HIS A 84 22.68 -3.96 -7.19
N VAL A 85 22.27 -4.84 -8.10
CA VAL A 85 20.91 -5.39 -8.13
C VAL A 85 20.99 -6.90 -8.05
N GLN A 86 20.20 -7.48 -7.16
CA GLN A 86 20.11 -8.92 -6.95
C GLN A 86 18.67 -9.40 -7.11
N TRP A 87 18.48 -10.54 -7.78
CA TRP A 87 17.16 -11.16 -7.94
C TRP A 87 17.23 -12.68 -7.94
N GLY A 88 16.08 -13.30 -7.69
CA GLY A 88 15.94 -14.76 -7.63
C GLY A 88 15.92 -15.39 -9.03
N PRO A 89 16.16 -16.71 -9.13
CA PRO A 89 16.17 -17.41 -10.39
C PRO A 89 14.77 -17.49 -10.99
N THR A 90 14.67 -17.25 -12.29
CA THR A 90 13.43 -17.38 -13.07
C THR A 90 12.95 -18.83 -13.07
N ALA A 91 11.64 -19.04 -12.91
CA ALA A 91 11.01 -20.36 -12.82
C ALA A 91 11.24 -21.30 -14.03
N ALA A 92 11.81 -20.79 -15.14
CA ALA A 92 12.20 -21.56 -16.31
C ALA A 92 13.54 -22.32 -16.16
N SER A 93 14.34 -22.02 -15.11
CA SER A 93 15.60 -22.73 -14.90
C SER A 93 15.35 -24.13 -14.33
N PRO A 94 15.99 -25.20 -14.84
CA PRO A 94 15.82 -26.57 -14.35
C PRO A 94 16.17 -26.74 -12.86
N ALA A 95 16.91 -25.81 -12.27
CA ALA A 95 17.22 -25.75 -10.84
C ALA A 95 16.03 -25.34 -9.94
N GLY A 96 14.90 -24.89 -10.52
CA GLY A 96 13.73 -24.38 -9.80
C GLY A 96 12.66 -25.41 -9.45
N ARG A 97 12.82 -26.70 -9.81
CA ARG A 97 11.93 -27.75 -9.30
C ARG A 97 12.32 -28.03 -7.85
N ALA A 98 11.55 -27.48 -6.91
CA ALA A 98 11.56 -28.01 -5.55
C ALA A 98 11.29 -29.53 -5.65
N GLU A 99 12.28 -30.34 -5.27
CA GLU A 99 12.08 -31.79 -5.12
C GLU A 99 10.92 -31.98 -4.14
N ARG A 100 9.77 -32.42 -4.65
CA ARG A 100 8.65 -32.85 -3.81
C ARG A 100 9.13 -34.05 -3.01
N GLY A 101 9.45 -33.86 -1.73
CA GLY A 101 9.66 -35.00 -0.83
C GLY A 101 10.56 -34.85 0.38
N ARG A 102 11.04 -33.65 0.79
CA ARG A 102 11.86 -33.55 2.02
C ARG A 102 11.43 -32.39 2.92
N THR A 103 10.78 -32.74 4.02
CA THR A 103 10.45 -31.88 5.16
C THR A 103 11.71 -31.61 5.98
N GLY A 104 12.46 -30.57 5.64
CA GLY A 104 13.57 -30.08 6.45
C GLY A 104 13.55 -28.55 6.48
N LEU A 105 13.50 -27.96 7.67
CA LEU A 105 13.67 -26.52 7.86
C LEU A 105 15.08 -26.13 7.42
N CYS A 106 15.19 -25.13 6.55
CA CYS A 106 16.48 -24.63 6.07
C CYS A 106 17.07 -23.70 7.14
N THR A 107 18.26 -24.02 7.65
CA THR A 107 19.05 -23.08 8.44
C THR A 107 19.68 -22.07 7.48
N PRO A 108 19.36 -20.77 7.59
CA PRO A 108 20.01 -19.76 6.77
C PRO A 108 21.49 -19.67 7.11
N HIS A 109 22.31 -19.21 6.15
CA HIS A 109 23.76 -19.02 6.37
C HIS A 109 24.06 -18.10 7.56
N CYS A 110 23.13 -17.21 7.90
CA CYS A 110 23.20 -16.25 9.00
C CYS A 110 22.95 -16.85 10.39
N ALA A 111 22.61 -18.15 10.51
CA ALA A 111 22.35 -18.81 11.79
C ALA A 111 23.60 -19.47 12.42
N GLY A 112 24.77 -19.40 11.76
CA GLY A 112 26.03 -19.96 12.27
C GLY A 112 26.87 -18.93 13.01
N LEU A 113 27.14 -19.15 14.29
CA LEU A 113 28.09 -18.37 15.10
C LEU A 113 29.56 -18.83 14.92
N GLU A 114 29.83 -19.86 14.12
CA GLU A 114 31.17 -20.48 13.96
C GLU A 114 31.45 -20.83 12.48
N PRO A 115 32.71 -20.75 12.01
CA PRO A 115 33.13 -21.19 10.68
C PRO A 115 33.11 -22.72 10.57
N SER A 116 31.91 -23.28 10.49
CA SER A 116 31.70 -24.69 10.16
C SER A 116 31.88 -24.90 8.65
N PRO A 117 32.32 -26.09 8.19
CA PRO A 117 32.45 -26.38 6.76
C PRO A 117 31.12 -26.09 6.05
N PRO A 118 31.14 -25.57 4.81
CA PRO A 118 29.94 -25.06 4.16
C PRO A 118 28.92 -26.19 4.00
N ALA A 119 27.90 -26.19 4.86
CA ALA A 119 26.69 -26.96 4.61
C ALA A 119 26.17 -26.50 3.25
N ARG A 120 25.99 -27.44 2.31
CA ARG A 120 25.47 -27.13 0.97
C ARG A 120 24.22 -26.25 1.11
N PRO A 121 24.20 -25.03 0.56
CA PRO A 121 23.07 -24.12 0.74
C PRO A 121 21.82 -24.78 0.17
N ARG A 122 20.84 -25.04 1.04
CA ARG A 122 19.51 -25.56 0.67
C ARG A 122 18.53 -24.41 0.48
N GLY A 123 18.92 -23.42 -0.33
CA GLY A 123 18.09 -22.28 -0.73
C GLY A 123 17.89 -22.24 -2.24
N ARG A 124 16.90 -21.46 -2.70
CA ARG A 124 16.71 -21.18 -4.14
C ARG A 124 17.98 -20.45 -4.62
N PRO A 125 18.75 -20.96 -5.60
CA PRO A 125 20.08 -20.41 -5.91
C PRO A 125 19.94 -18.95 -6.34
N LEU A 126 20.39 -18.03 -5.49
CA LEU A 126 20.40 -16.60 -5.78
C LEU A 126 21.38 -16.30 -6.89
N ARG A 127 21.01 -15.39 -7.79
CA ARG A 127 22.00 -14.85 -8.73
C ARG A 127 22.96 -13.93 -7.98
N PRO A 128 24.24 -13.89 -8.39
CA PRO A 128 25.19 -12.95 -7.82
C PRO A 128 24.70 -11.51 -8.06
N PRO A 129 24.91 -10.58 -7.11
CA PRO A 129 24.58 -9.18 -7.31
C PRO A 129 25.27 -8.64 -8.57
N ARG A 130 24.52 -7.94 -9.42
CA ARG A 130 25.01 -7.40 -10.68
C ARG A 130 25.21 -5.90 -10.58
N PRO A 131 26.34 -5.35 -11.07
CA PRO A 131 26.55 -3.91 -11.08
C PRO A 131 25.47 -3.19 -11.88
N ALA A 132 25.05 -2.02 -11.42
CA ALA A 132 24.08 -1.17 -12.09
C ALA A 132 24.57 0.27 -12.18
N GLU A 133 23.95 1.04 -13.07
CA GLU A 133 24.11 2.48 -13.20
C GLU A 133 22.78 3.18 -12.89
N LEU A 134 22.86 4.33 -12.22
CA LEU A 134 21.74 5.23 -12.03
C LEU A 134 21.54 6.02 -13.34
N LEU A 135 20.36 5.90 -13.93
CA LEU A 135 20.01 6.68 -15.12
C LEU A 135 19.46 8.05 -14.71
N LEU A 136 18.52 8.04 -13.75
CA LEU A 136 17.91 9.24 -13.19
C LEU A 136 17.16 8.93 -11.89
N LEU A 137 17.11 9.92 -11.02
CA LEU A 137 16.11 10.01 -9.96
C LEU A 137 14.89 10.73 -10.51
N LEU A 138 13.70 10.24 -10.21
CA LEU A 138 12.45 10.75 -10.71
C LEU A 138 11.45 10.92 -9.58
N SER A 139 10.65 11.97 -9.66
CA SER A 139 9.42 12.07 -8.88
C SER A 139 8.22 12.11 -9.81
N CYS A 140 7.06 11.71 -9.32
CA CYS A 140 5.79 11.97 -10.00
C CYS A 140 5.22 13.29 -9.47
N PRO A 141 5.18 14.38 -10.25
CA PRO A 141 4.70 15.68 -9.76
C PRO A 141 3.25 15.61 -9.27
N ALA A 142 2.40 14.85 -9.96
CA ALA A 142 1.03 14.62 -9.55
C ALA A 142 0.95 13.89 -8.20
N PHE A 143 1.81 12.90 -7.94
CA PHE A 143 1.89 12.23 -6.64
C PHE A 143 2.27 13.22 -5.54
N ARG A 144 3.33 14.00 -5.75
CA ARG A 144 3.79 14.99 -4.76
C ARG A 144 2.73 16.06 -4.48
N ALA A 145 2.03 16.53 -5.50
CA ALA A 145 0.94 17.49 -5.35
C ALA A 145 -0.24 16.91 -4.53
N HIS A 146 -0.60 15.65 -4.75
CA HIS A 146 -1.64 14.98 -3.96
C HIS A 146 -1.18 14.74 -2.52
N PHE A 147 0.07 14.32 -2.33
CA PHE A 147 0.68 14.12 -1.02
C PHE A 147 0.66 15.42 -0.21
N ALA A 148 1.19 16.51 -0.76
CA ALA A 148 1.21 17.82 -0.11
C ALA A 148 -0.19 18.35 0.20
N ARG A 149 -1.18 18.08 -0.66
CA ARG A 149 -2.58 18.49 -0.41
C ARG A 149 -3.24 17.73 0.73
N LEU A 150 -2.94 16.43 0.88
CA LEU A 150 -3.60 15.56 1.85
C LEU A 150 -2.88 15.50 3.20
N PHE A 151 -1.56 15.66 3.19
CA PHE A 151 -0.70 15.47 4.36
C PHE A 151 0.16 16.70 4.68
N GLY A 152 0.00 17.81 3.96
CA GLY A 152 0.69 19.07 4.26
C GLY A 152 -0.12 19.99 5.18
N GLY A 153 0.49 21.12 5.57
CA GLY A 153 -0.12 22.12 6.45
C GLY A 153 -0.34 21.60 7.87
N GLU A 154 -1.43 22.00 8.52
CA GLU A 154 -1.79 21.58 9.89
C GLU A 154 -1.95 20.05 10.03
N ALA A 155 -2.29 19.35 8.95
CA ALA A 155 -2.39 17.89 8.97
C ALA A 155 -1.02 17.20 9.10
N ALA A 156 0.07 17.84 8.66
CA ALA A 156 1.41 17.25 8.65
C ALA A 156 1.88 16.87 10.07
N GLU A 157 1.49 17.66 11.08
CA GLU A 157 1.88 17.44 12.48
C GLU A 157 1.36 16.11 13.05
N GLN A 158 0.34 15.53 12.42
CA GLN A 158 -0.25 14.27 12.87
C GLN A 158 0.28 13.07 12.10
N TRP A 159 0.91 13.25 10.93
CA TRP A 159 1.25 12.15 10.03
C TRP A 159 2.76 11.91 9.97
N HIS A 160 3.18 10.66 10.20
CA HIS A 160 4.56 10.24 10.02
C HIS A 160 4.64 9.08 9.02
N PHE A 161 5.60 9.18 8.11
CA PHE A 161 5.84 8.21 7.03
C PHE A 161 7.27 7.68 7.13
N ALA A 162 7.60 7.12 8.28
CA ALA A 162 8.93 6.64 8.60
C ALA A 162 8.94 5.12 8.78
N ASN A 163 10.13 4.55 8.62
CA ASN A 163 10.40 3.13 8.82
C ASN A 163 10.46 2.72 10.28
N ALA A 164 10.69 3.69 11.16
CA ALA A 164 10.77 3.53 12.58
C ALA A 164 9.43 3.93 13.23
N ALA A 165 9.18 3.44 14.45
CA ALA A 165 8.12 3.98 15.27
C ALA A 165 8.49 5.42 15.70
N PRO A 166 7.52 6.31 15.95
CA PRO A 166 7.81 7.69 16.38
C PRO A 166 8.58 7.83 17.70
N ASP A 167 8.81 6.72 18.41
CA ASP A 167 9.47 6.65 19.72
C ASP A 167 10.88 6.05 19.61
N ASP A 168 11.30 5.66 18.41
CA ASP A 168 12.65 5.18 18.13
C ASP A 168 13.64 6.36 18.06
N GLU A 169 14.90 6.15 18.47
CA GLU A 169 15.96 7.16 18.40
C GLU A 169 16.42 7.40 16.94
N VAL A 170 15.60 8.10 16.16
CA VAL A 170 15.96 8.60 14.82
C VAL A 170 16.24 10.10 14.92
N SER A 171 17.28 10.58 14.26
CA SER A 171 17.57 12.02 14.25
C SER A 171 16.53 12.80 13.43
N GLU A 172 16.21 14.03 13.83
CA GLU A 172 15.27 14.90 13.10
C GLU A 172 15.69 15.08 11.63
N ASP A 173 17.00 15.16 11.37
CA ASP A 173 17.57 15.27 10.03
C ASP A 173 17.29 14.03 9.16
N GLU A 174 17.35 12.82 9.75
CA GLU A 174 17.06 11.57 9.04
C GLU A 174 15.56 11.43 8.70
N GLU A 175 14.68 11.84 9.61
CA GLU A 175 13.24 11.85 9.34
C GLU A 175 12.88 12.85 8.22
N GLU A 176 13.48 14.04 8.26
CA GLU A 176 13.26 15.04 7.22
C GLU A 176 13.75 14.53 5.85
N ASP A 177 14.91 13.88 5.80
CA ASP A 177 15.45 13.29 4.58
C ASP A 177 14.58 12.14 4.04
N GLN A 178 14.01 11.30 4.90
CA GLN A 178 13.03 10.29 4.51
C GLN A 178 11.79 10.94 3.88
N LEU A 179 11.26 11.99 4.50
CA LEU A 179 10.09 12.71 3.99
C LEU A 179 10.38 13.41 2.65
N ARG A 180 11.56 14.04 2.50
CA ARG A 180 12.03 14.63 1.23
C ARG A 180 12.12 13.59 0.12
N ALA A 181 12.55 12.37 0.46
CA ALA A 181 12.75 11.28 -0.49
C ALA A 181 11.52 10.42 -0.78
N LEU A 182 10.46 10.48 0.05
CA LEU A 182 9.25 9.64 -0.06
C LEU A 182 8.60 9.65 -1.45
N GLY A 183 8.65 10.79 -2.14
CA GLY A 183 8.09 10.96 -3.49
C GLY A 183 9.06 10.66 -4.63
N TRP A 184 10.26 10.16 -4.33
CA TRP A 184 11.34 9.94 -5.28
C TRP A 184 11.61 8.46 -5.51
N PHE A 185 11.88 8.13 -6.76
CA PHE A 185 12.19 6.80 -7.26
C PHE A 185 13.45 6.90 -8.12
N ALA A 186 14.12 5.77 -8.33
CA ALA A 186 15.30 5.69 -9.18
C ALA A 186 15.05 4.73 -10.34
N LEU A 187 15.45 5.14 -11.54
CA LEU A 187 15.51 4.27 -12.71
C LEU A 187 16.96 3.85 -12.93
N LEU A 188 17.20 2.54 -12.92
CA LEU A 188 18.51 1.95 -13.02
C LEU A 188 18.63 1.13 -14.30
N ARG A 189 19.87 0.99 -14.78
CA ARG A 189 20.24 0.00 -15.79
C ARG A 189 21.24 -0.97 -15.20
N VAL A 190 20.90 -2.25 -15.24
CA VAL A 190 21.79 -3.33 -14.80
C VAL A 190 22.75 -3.68 -15.94
N ARG A 191 24.04 -3.80 -15.62
CA ARG A 191 25.05 -4.18 -16.61
C ARG A 191 24.88 -5.66 -17.00
N PRO A 192 25.04 -6.01 -18.28
CA PRO A 192 24.96 -7.40 -18.72
C PRO A 192 26.07 -8.22 -18.06
N GLY A 193 25.72 -9.41 -17.57
CA GLY A 193 26.70 -10.37 -17.06
C GLY A 193 27.49 -11.02 -18.19
N HIS A 194 28.76 -11.30 -17.99
CA HIS A 194 29.57 -12.06 -18.95
C HIS A 194 29.05 -13.51 -19.04
N GLY A 195 28.57 -13.94 -20.22
CA GLY A 195 28.35 -15.35 -20.55
C GLY A 195 26.94 -15.94 -20.40
N GLU A 196 25.92 -15.18 -19.98
CA GLU A 196 24.54 -15.69 -19.78
C GLU A 196 23.50 -15.06 -20.74
N GLU A 197 23.86 -14.87 -22.00
CA GLU A 197 23.05 -14.12 -22.98
C GLU A 197 21.81 -14.85 -23.53
N ALA A 198 21.57 -16.12 -23.18
CA ALA A 198 20.44 -16.88 -23.72
C ALA A 198 19.24 -17.02 -22.75
N GLU A 199 19.48 -17.04 -21.43
CA GLU A 199 18.46 -17.41 -20.43
C GLU A 199 17.60 -16.24 -19.88
N GLU A 200 17.96 -14.99 -20.18
CA GLU A 200 17.31 -13.79 -19.60
C GLU A 200 16.36 -13.04 -20.54
N ARG A 201 15.62 -13.74 -21.40
CA ARG A 201 14.50 -13.15 -22.15
C ARG A 201 13.20 -13.37 -21.38
N GLY A 202 12.87 -12.45 -20.48
CA GLY A 202 11.53 -12.35 -19.89
C GLY A 202 10.73 -11.23 -20.56
N PRO A 203 9.39 -11.33 -20.68
CA PRO A 203 8.58 -10.22 -21.15
C PRO A 203 8.72 -9.03 -20.19
N ALA A 204 8.58 -7.81 -20.73
CA ALA A 204 8.49 -6.61 -19.89
C ALA A 204 7.27 -6.72 -18.96
N VAL A 205 7.37 -6.13 -17.78
CA VAL A 205 6.24 -6.11 -16.83
C VAL A 205 5.06 -5.36 -17.44
N ALA A 206 3.86 -5.93 -17.38
CA ALA A 206 2.66 -5.21 -17.80
C ALA A 206 2.31 -4.14 -16.76
N VAL A 207 1.87 -2.96 -17.19
CA VAL A 207 1.55 -1.85 -16.28
C VAL A 207 0.06 -1.52 -16.36
N ALA A 208 -0.61 -1.48 -15.21
CA ALA A 208 -2.01 -1.09 -15.12
C ALA A 208 -2.16 0.42 -15.30
N PRO A 209 -3.10 0.88 -16.16
CA PRO A 209 -3.43 2.30 -16.26
C PRO A 209 -3.92 2.85 -14.92
N LEU A 210 -3.69 4.15 -14.69
CA LEU A 210 -4.20 4.83 -13.50
C LEU A 210 -5.73 4.76 -13.48
N GLY A 211 -6.30 4.29 -12.36
CA GLY A 211 -7.74 4.14 -12.19
C GLY A 211 -8.34 2.86 -12.78
N ALA A 212 -7.55 2.00 -13.44
CA ALA A 212 -8.04 0.72 -13.97
C ALA A 212 -8.33 -0.31 -12.88
N VAL A 213 -7.71 -0.17 -11.70
CA VAL A 213 -7.94 -1.02 -10.53
C VAL A 213 -8.88 -0.28 -9.58
N PRO A 214 -10.08 -0.81 -9.27
CA PRO A 214 -11.02 -0.14 -8.39
C PRO A 214 -10.67 -0.34 -6.91
N LYS A 215 -11.24 0.50 -6.04
CA LYS A 215 -11.06 0.32 -4.59
C LYS A 215 -11.66 -1.01 -4.12
N GLY A 216 -11.03 -1.63 -3.13
CA GLY A 216 -11.36 -2.98 -2.68
C GLY A 216 -10.86 -4.08 -3.61
N ALA A 217 -10.26 -3.76 -4.77
CA ALA A 217 -9.70 -4.77 -5.63
C ALA A 217 -8.46 -5.41 -5.00
N PRO A 218 -8.31 -6.75 -5.09
CA PRO A 218 -7.19 -7.46 -4.50
C PRO A 218 -5.85 -7.10 -5.15
N LEU A 219 -4.88 -6.79 -4.29
CA LEU A 219 -3.49 -6.45 -4.61
C LEU A 219 -2.50 -7.44 -3.96
N LEU A 220 -1.33 -7.55 -4.58
CA LEU A 220 -0.19 -8.30 -4.06
C LEU A 220 1.03 -7.38 -4.02
N ALA A 221 1.49 -7.02 -2.83
CA ALA A 221 2.76 -6.36 -2.63
C ALA A 221 3.89 -7.40 -2.64
N CYS A 222 4.98 -7.09 -3.34
CA CYS A 222 6.19 -7.89 -3.39
C CYS A 222 7.38 -7.01 -3.05
N GLY A 223 7.96 -7.26 -1.89
CA GLY A 223 9.12 -6.53 -1.37
C GLY A 223 10.11 -7.48 -0.72
N SER A 224 11.31 -6.98 -0.50
CA SER A 224 12.43 -7.72 0.10
C SER A 224 12.93 -6.95 1.32
N PRO A 225 12.18 -6.99 2.45
CA PRO A 225 12.58 -6.28 3.66
C PRO A 225 13.94 -6.79 4.13
N PHE A 226 14.87 -5.90 4.45
CA PHE A 226 16.24 -6.31 4.84
C PHE A 226 16.93 -7.23 3.81
N GLY A 227 16.50 -7.17 2.54
CA GLY A 227 16.87 -8.13 1.51
C GLY A 227 18.37 -8.14 1.20
N ALA A 228 19.10 -7.06 1.47
CA ALA A 228 20.55 -7.04 1.32
C ALA A 228 21.31 -7.77 2.46
N PHE A 229 20.69 -7.92 3.63
CA PHE A 229 21.28 -8.62 4.78
C PHE A 229 21.08 -10.13 4.67
N CYS A 230 19.85 -10.56 4.37
CA CYS A 230 19.47 -11.98 4.29
C CYS A 230 18.60 -12.25 3.05
N PRO A 231 19.15 -12.14 1.82
CA PRO A 231 18.38 -12.31 0.59
C PRO A 231 17.77 -13.72 0.47
N ASP A 232 18.39 -14.73 1.06
CA ASP A 232 17.86 -16.11 1.04
C ASP A 232 16.51 -16.26 1.76
N ILE A 233 16.21 -15.37 2.70
CA ILE A 233 15.01 -15.42 3.53
C ILE A 233 13.96 -14.42 3.02
N PHE A 234 14.39 -13.18 2.78
CA PHE A 234 13.45 -12.08 2.61
C PHE A 234 13.17 -11.70 1.16
N LEU A 235 13.96 -12.19 0.20
CA LEU A 235 13.78 -11.86 -1.20
C LEU A 235 12.37 -12.22 -1.68
N ASN A 236 11.68 -11.23 -2.25
CA ASN A 236 10.35 -11.36 -2.82
C ASN A 236 9.30 -11.89 -1.82
N THR A 237 9.36 -11.39 -0.59
CA THR A 237 8.29 -11.56 0.39
C THR A 237 7.00 -10.97 -0.16
N LEU A 238 5.93 -11.77 -0.10
CA LEU A 238 4.62 -11.42 -0.66
C LEU A 238 3.63 -11.09 0.44
N SER A 239 2.92 -9.99 0.28
CA SER A 239 1.84 -9.56 1.17
C SER A 239 0.58 -9.27 0.36
N ARG A 240 -0.56 -9.74 0.85
CA ARG A 240 -1.86 -9.54 0.20
C ARG A 240 -2.62 -8.42 0.90
N GLY A 241 -3.37 -7.68 0.10
CA GLY A 241 -4.32 -6.67 0.57
C GLY A 241 -5.23 -6.26 -0.56
N VAL A 242 -5.79 -5.07 -0.46
CA VAL A 242 -6.65 -4.45 -1.47
C VAL A 242 -6.17 -3.03 -1.80
N LEU A 243 -6.62 -2.50 -2.93
CA LEU A 243 -6.54 -1.06 -3.16
C LEU A 243 -7.49 -0.36 -2.18
N SER A 244 -6.97 0.08 -1.04
CA SER A 244 -7.80 0.63 0.03
C SER A 244 -8.39 1.99 -0.33
N ASN A 245 -7.57 2.90 -0.84
CA ASN A 245 -8.04 4.21 -1.29
C ASN A 245 -7.12 4.77 -2.38
N SER A 246 -7.58 5.81 -3.09
CA SER A 246 -6.81 6.47 -4.15
C SER A 246 -7.13 7.96 -4.26
N ALA A 247 -6.09 8.76 -4.45
CA ALA A 247 -6.12 10.19 -4.70
C ALA A 247 -5.20 10.50 -5.89
N GLY A 248 -5.72 10.36 -7.11
CA GLY A 248 -4.88 10.38 -8.30
C GLY A 248 -3.82 9.27 -8.24
N PRO A 249 -2.53 9.57 -8.47
CA PRO A 249 -1.45 8.57 -8.43
C PRO A 249 -1.00 8.17 -7.01
N LEU A 250 -1.53 8.82 -5.96
CA LEU A 250 -1.27 8.45 -4.57
C LEU A 250 -2.30 7.41 -4.15
N LEU A 251 -1.85 6.20 -3.83
CA LEU A 251 -2.72 5.08 -3.49
C LEU A 251 -2.41 4.55 -2.09
N LEU A 252 -3.38 3.88 -1.47
CA LEU A 252 -3.23 3.18 -0.21
C LEU A 252 -3.58 1.71 -0.36
N THR A 253 -2.90 0.86 0.39
CA THR A 253 -3.21 -0.56 0.53
C THR A 253 -3.12 -0.96 2.00
N ASP A 254 -3.91 -1.94 2.41
CA ASP A 254 -3.81 -2.62 3.71
C ASP A 254 -2.85 -3.82 3.67
N ALA A 255 -2.24 -4.09 2.50
CA ALA A 255 -1.18 -5.09 2.38
C ALA A 255 0.00 -4.69 3.29
N ARG A 256 0.29 -5.53 4.29
CA ARG A 256 1.34 -5.28 5.28
C ARG A 256 2.70 -5.30 4.61
N CYS A 257 3.34 -4.13 4.53
CA CYS A 257 4.71 -3.96 4.07
C CYS A 257 5.61 -3.64 5.27
N LEU A 258 6.88 -4.05 5.19
CA LEU A 258 7.87 -3.84 6.25
C LEU A 258 8.94 -2.84 5.78
N PRO A 259 9.68 -2.19 6.69
CA PRO A 259 10.85 -1.41 6.34
C PRO A 259 11.80 -2.17 5.39
N GLY A 260 12.34 -1.47 4.38
CA GLY A 260 13.17 -2.07 3.33
C GLY A 260 12.37 -2.57 2.11
N THR A 261 11.03 -2.55 2.17
CA THR A 261 10.17 -2.87 1.03
C THR A 261 9.89 -1.70 0.10
N GLU A 262 10.42 -0.51 0.39
CA GLU A 262 10.29 0.69 -0.45
C GLU A 262 10.80 0.37 -1.87
N GLY A 263 10.07 0.83 -2.88
CA GLY A 263 10.37 0.51 -4.28
C GLY A 263 9.92 -0.89 -4.70
N GLY A 264 9.41 -1.71 -3.77
CA GLY A 264 8.78 -2.98 -4.06
C GLY A 264 7.52 -2.80 -4.92
N GLY A 265 7.26 -3.77 -5.80
CA GLY A 265 6.14 -3.70 -6.73
C GLY A 265 4.83 -4.13 -6.09
N VAL A 266 3.75 -3.44 -6.43
CA VAL A 266 2.38 -3.82 -6.08
C VAL A 266 1.63 -4.21 -7.34
N PHE A 267 1.10 -5.43 -7.35
CA PHE A 267 0.55 -6.08 -8.53
C PHE A 267 -0.94 -6.37 -8.38
N ALA A 268 -1.70 -6.21 -9.46
CA ALA A 268 -3.11 -6.56 -9.48
C ALA A 268 -3.29 -8.09 -9.53
N ALA A 269 -4.31 -8.60 -8.83
CA ALA A 269 -4.74 -9.98 -9.04
C ALA A 269 -5.44 -10.15 -10.41
N ARG A 270 -6.07 -9.09 -10.92
CA ARG A 270 -6.78 -9.05 -12.20
C ARG A 270 -6.60 -7.67 -12.88
N PRO A 271 -6.05 -7.59 -14.10
CA PRO A 271 -5.33 -8.68 -14.80
C PRO A 271 -4.11 -9.13 -13.98
N ALA A 272 -3.90 -10.44 -13.91
CA ALA A 272 -2.95 -11.03 -12.97
C ALA A 272 -1.50 -10.60 -13.28
N GLY A 273 -0.82 -10.05 -12.28
CA GLY A 273 0.60 -9.72 -12.38
C GLY A 273 0.91 -8.39 -13.07
N ALA A 274 -0.11 -7.57 -13.37
CA ALA A 274 0.12 -6.21 -13.82
C ALA A 274 0.60 -5.32 -12.68
N LEU A 275 1.68 -4.56 -12.91
CA LEU A 275 2.22 -3.58 -11.98
C LEU A 275 1.26 -2.39 -11.86
N VAL A 276 0.77 -2.16 -10.65
CA VAL A 276 -0.14 -1.06 -10.30
C VAL A 276 0.65 0.11 -9.74
N ALA A 277 1.57 -0.16 -8.82
CA ALA A 277 2.26 0.86 -8.05
C ALA A 277 3.60 0.35 -7.50
N LEU A 278 4.40 1.27 -6.96
CA LEU A 278 5.54 0.97 -6.10
C LEU A 278 5.21 1.39 -4.67
N VAL A 279 5.76 0.66 -3.69
CA VAL A 279 5.72 1.05 -2.27
C VAL A 279 6.54 2.33 -2.10
N ALA A 280 5.90 3.40 -1.63
CA ALA A 280 6.54 4.68 -1.34
C ALA A 280 6.93 4.75 0.15
N ALA A 281 5.99 4.42 1.04
CA ALA A 281 6.26 4.29 2.47
C ALA A 281 5.53 3.05 3.01
N PRO A 282 6.24 2.08 3.63
CA PRO A 282 5.65 0.84 4.10
C PRO A 282 4.75 1.04 5.32
N LEU A 283 5.11 2.01 6.17
CA LEU A 283 4.40 2.33 7.40
C LEU A 283 3.85 3.76 7.33
N CYS A 284 2.58 3.91 7.72
CA CYS A 284 1.93 5.19 7.89
C CYS A 284 1.43 5.29 9.32
N TRP A 285 1.81 6.36 10.00
CA TRP A 285 1.44 6.63 11.39
C TRP A 285 0.59 7.89 11.44
N LYS A 286 -0.46 7.87 12.26
CA LYS A 286 -1.27 9.05 12.56
C LYS A 286 -1.37 9.19 14.07
N ALA A 287 -1.05 10.37 14.61
CA ALA A 287 -1.07 10.64 16.05
C ALA A 287 -0.33 9.57 16.87
N ARG A 288 0.84 9.16 16.39
CA ARG A 288 1.72 8.09 16.94
C ARG A 288 1.14 6.68 16.91
N GLU A 289 0.01 6.45 16.27
CA GLU A 289 -0.55 5.12 16.06
C GLU A 289 -0.34 4.63 14.64
N TRP A 290 0.01 3.35 14.49
CA TRP A 290 0.11 2.75 13.18
C TRP A 290 -1.28 2.58 12.58
N VAL A 291 -1.49 3.23 11.43
CA VAL A 291 -2.79 3.24 10.73
C VAL A 291 -3.08 1.90 10.07
N GLY A 292 -2.07 1.06 9.90
CA GLY A 292 -2.20 -0.23 9.24
C GLY A 292 -2.33 -0.17 7.72
N LEU A 293 -1.92 0.95 7.11
CA LEU A 293 -1.91 1.16 5.67
C LEU A 293 -0.49 1.46 5.19
N THR A 294 -0.25 1.14 3.92
CA THR A 294 0.98 1.39 3.18
C THR A 294 0.70 2.38 2.05
N LEU A 295 1.55 3.39 1.92
CA LEU A 295 1.48 4.42 0.90
C LEU A 295 2.18 3.97 -0.38
N LEU A 296 1.49 4.13 -1.51
CA LEU A 296 1.97 3.71 -2.82
C LEU A 296 1.97 4.85 -3.84
N CYS A 297 2.90 4.79 -4.79
CA CYS A 297 2.93 5.65 -5.97
C CYS A 297 2.58 4.85 -7.22
N ALA A 298 1.53 5.26 -7.94
CA ALA A 298 1.06 4.58 -9.14
C ALA A 298 2.14 4.51 -10.23
N ALA A 299 2.37 3.31 -10.77
CA ALA A 299 3.47 3.01 -11.67
C ALA A 299 3.30 3.67 -13.05
N ALA A 300 2.08 3.68 -13.60
CA ALA A 300 1.79 4.29 -14.91
C ALA A 300 2.24 5.77 -15.00
N PRO A 301 1.75 6.70 -14.16
CA PRO A 301 2.17 8.10 -14.23
C PRO A 301 3.64 8.31 -13.88
N LEU A 302 4.23 7.48 -13.02
CA LEU A 302 5.67 7.51 -12.75
C LEU A 302 6.49 7.13 -14.00
N LEU A 303 6.09 6.09 -14.73
CA LEU A 303 6.74 5.67 -15.97
C LEU A 303 6.55 6.69 -17.10
N ARG A 304 5.43 7.41 -17.15
CA ARG A 304 5.27 8.57 -18.06
C ARG A 304 6.27 9.67 -17.71
N ALA A 305 6.46 9.99 -16.43
CA ALA A 305 7.46 10.95 -15.99
C ALA A 305 8.88 10.49 -16.35
N ALA A 306 9.18 9.20 -16.18
CA ALA A 306 10.45 8.60 -16.59
C ALA A 306 10.72 8.76 -18.10
N ARG A 307 9.73 8.46 -18.95
CA ARG A 307 9.85 8.66 -20.42
C ARG A 307 10.12 10.11 -20.78
N ALA A 308 9.38 11.03 -20.17
CA ALA A 308 9.55 12.46 -20.42
C ALA A 308 10.93 12.97 -19.94
N ALA A 309 11.42 12.48 -18.80
CA ALA A 309 12.74 12.81 -18.28
C ALA A 309 13.85 12.28 -19.19
N LEU A 310 13.79 11.01 -19.59
CA LEU A 310 14.75 10.42 -20.54
C LEU A 310 14.81 11.18 -21.86
N GLY A 311 13.67 11.56 -22.42
CA GLY A 311 13.61 12.35 -23.66
C GLY A 311 14.28 13.73 -23.56
N ARG A 312 14.43 14.30 -22.35
CA ARG A 312 15.08 15.59 -22.12
C ARG A 312 16.59 15.52 -21.86
N LEU A 313 17.12 14.35 -21.47
CA LEU A 313 18.53 14.21 -21.08
C LEU A 313 19.49 14.23 -22.28
N HIS A 314 19.25 13.37 -23.28
CA HIS A 314 20.01 13.37 -24.53
C HIS A 314 19.28 12.59 -25.64
N PRO A 315 19.53 12.84 -26.94
CA PRO A 315 18.83 12.17 -28.04
C PRO A 315 18.87 10.63 -27.99
N GLY A 316 19.99 10.06 -27.54
CA GLY A 316 20.16 8.60 -27.35
C GLY A 316 19.29 7.98 -26.24
N ALA A 317 18.83 8.76 -25.26
CA ALA A 317 17.96 8.28 -24.19
C ALA A 317 16.50 8.06 -24.66
N THR A 318 16.12 8.60 -25.83
CA THR A 318 14.81 8.33 -26.45
C THR A 318 14.62 6.85 -26.76
N ALA A 319 15.68 6.17 -27.22
CA ALA A 319 15.66 4.72 -27.45
C ALA A 319 15.41 3.95 -26.15
N LEU A 320 15.96 4.43 -25.02
CA LEU A 320 15.74 3.84 -23.71
C LEU A 320 14.32 4.09 -23.20
N ALA A 321 13.76 5.27 -23.45
CA ALA A 321 12.37 5.60 -23.10
C ALA A 321 11.36 4.69 -23.82
N ALA A 322 11.65 4.28 -25.06
CA ALA A 322 10.85 3.34 -25.83
C ALA A 322 10.88 1.90 -25.26
N LEU A 323 11.91 1.57 -24.45
CA LEU A 323 12.05 0.26 -23.80
C LEU A 323 11.33 0.18 -22.45
N LEU A 324 10.80 1.30 -21.93
CA LEU A 324 9.96 1.29 -20.74
C LEU A 324 8.60 0.66 -21.03
N PRO A 325 8.09 -0.20 -20.13
CA PRO A 325 6.89 -1.01 -20.38
C PRO A 325 5.66 -0.14 -20.65
N PRO A 326 4.95 -0.35 -21.77
CA PRO A 326 3.75 0.41 -22.06
C PRO A 326 2.66 0.11 -21.03
N GLU A 327 1.75 1.06 -20.85
CA GLU A 327 0.51 0.77 -20.15
C GLU A 327 -0.30 -0.22 -20.98
N MET A 328 -0.94 -1.17 -20.31
CA MET A 328 -1.90 -2.04 -20.98
C MET A 328 -2.97 -1.17 -21.64
N GLY A 329 -3.30 -1.45 -22.89
CA GLY A 329 -4.42 -0.79 -23.56
C GLY A 329 -5.68 -0.95 -22.70
N ALA A 330 -6.46 0.13 -22.55
CA ALA A 330 -7.76 0.03 -21.91
C ALA A 330 -8.53 -1.13 -22.59
N PRO A 331 -9.13 -2.08 -21.85
CA PRO A 331 -9.99 -3.07 -22.48
C PRO A 331 -11.07 -2.30 -23.23
N TRP A 332 -11.02 -2.36 -24.56
CA TRP A 332 -12.00 -1.73 -25.42
C TRP A 332 -13.38 -2.27 -25.03
N GLY A 333 -14.28 -1.39 -24.59
CA GLY A 333 -15.72 -1.70 -24.50
C GLY A 333 -16.28 -2.21 -23.16
N LEU A 334 -15.55 -2.13 -22.04
CA LEU A 334 -16.14 -2.31 -20.70
C LEU A 334 -16.11 -0.97 -19.94
N PRO A 335 -17.19 -0.57 -19.22
CA PRO A 335 -17.17 0.65 -18.42
C PRO A 335 -15.96 0.63 -17.49
N LEU A 336 -15.18 1.71 -17.50
CA LEU A 336 -13.93 1.91 -16.75
C LEU A 336 -14.14 2.10 -15.22
N ARG A 337 -15.11 1.38 -14.68
CA ARG A 337 -15.50 1.36 -13.27
C ARG A 337 -16.19 0.02 -13.05
N ASP A 338 -15.42 -1.00 -12.70
CA ASP A 338 -15.97 -1.96 -11.74
C ASP A 338 -16.15 -1.14 -10.46
N PRO A 339 -17.37 -0.85 -9.98
CA PRO A 339 -17.64 0.19 -8.97
C PRO A 339 -17.09 -0.13 -7.56
N GLY A 340 -16.11 -1.03 -7.47
CA GLY A 340 -15.81 -1.76 -6.25
C GLY A 340 -16.94 -2.74 -5.94
N PRO A 341 -16.86 -3.41 -4.78
CA PRO A 341 -17.94 -4.27 -4.34
C PRO A 341 -19.25 -3.45 -4.19
N PRO A 342 -20.40 -3.90 -4.75
CA PRO A 342 -21.65 -3.13 -4.70
C PRO A 342 -22.08 -2.72 -3.29
N TRP A 343 -21.84 -3.58 -2.30
CA TRP A 343 -22.14 -3.33 -0.89
C TRP A 343 -21.35 -2.16 -0.29
N ALA A 344 -20.17 -1.82 -0.84
CA ALA A 344 -19.37 -0.71 -0.33
C ALA A 344 -20.07 0.65 -0.53
N THR A 345 -21.02 0.73 -1.47
CA THR A 345 -21.81 1.95 -1.71
C THR A 345 -22.84 2.25 -0.63
N ALA A 346 -23.18 1.28 0.23
CA ALA A 346 -24.02 1.49 1.40
C ALA A 346 -23.33 2.31 2.50
N ALA A 347 -21.99 2.41 2.45
CA ALA A 347 -21.25 3.28 3.35
C ALA A 347 -21.40 4.75 2.93
N VAL A 348 -21.71 5.60 3.90
CA VAL A 348 -21.91 7.04 3.72
C VAL A 348 -20.99 7.84 4.64
N LEU A 349 -20.61 9.04 4.21
CA LEU A 349 -19.90 10.00 5.04
C LEU A 349 -20.92 10.70 5.91
N VAL A 350 -20.64 10.81 7.20
CA VAL A 350 -21.49 11.50 8.18
C VAL A 350 -20.70 12.67 8.73
N GLU A 351 -21.24 13.88 8.60
CA GLU A 351 -20.63 15.12 9.08
C GLU A 351 -21.59 15.79 10.08
N CYS A 352 -21.08 16.10 11.26
CA CYS A 352 -21.79 16.83 12.29
C CYS A 352 -20.87 17.95 12.79
N SER A 353 -21.24 19.20 12.51
CA SER A 353 -20.43 20.40 12.81
C SER A 353 -18.98 20.29 12.30
N THR A 354 -18.01 20.13 13.19
CA THR A 354 -16.57 19.98 12.87
C THR A 354 -16.10 18.53 12.90
N VAL A 355 -16.95 17.61 13.37
CA VAL A 355 -16.66 16.18 13.48
C VAL A 355 -17.21 15.46 12.26
N TRP A 356 -16.49 14.44 11.80
CA TRP A 356 -16.98 13.57 10.74
C TRP A 356 -16.57 12.13 11.00
N GLY A 357 -17.36 11.22 10.44
CA GLY A 357 -17.15 9.79 10.51
C GLY A 357 -17.84 9.10 9.35
N SER A 358 -18.12 7.83 9.54
CA SER A 358 -18.80 6.98 8.57
C SER A 358 -20.16 6.56 9.11
N GLY A 359 -21.03 6.16 8.20
CA GLY A 359 -22.31 5.55 8.51
C GLY A 359 -22.64 4.47 7.49
N VAL A 360 -23.70 3.72 7.76
CA VAL A 360 -24.30 2.80 6.80
C VAL A 360 -25.75 3.16 6.57
N ALA A 361 -26.15 3.23 5.30
CA ALA A 361 -27.56 3.33 4.92
C ALA A 361 -28.25 1.98 5.16
N VAL A 362 -29.24 1.95 6.06
CA VAL A 362 -30.00 0.72 6.41
C VAL A 362 -31.45 0.78 5.92
N ALA A 363 -31.94 1.97 5.57
CA ALA A 363 -33.18 2.21 4.86
C ALA A 363 -33.01 3.46 3.97
N PRO A 364 -33.94 3.74 3.03
CA PRO A 364 -33.82 4.89 2.12
C PRO A 364 -33.53 6.23 2.83
N ARG A 365 -34.04 6.42 4.04
CA ARG A 365 -33.85 7.64 4.84
C ARG A 365 -33.16 7.42 6.17
N LEU A 366 -32.67 6.20 6.45
CA LEU A 366 -32.08 5.87 7.76
C LEU A 366 -30.62 5.49 7.60
N VAL A 367 -29.79 6.18 8.38
CA VAL A 367 -28.36 5.92 8.48
C VAL A 367 -28.02 5.58 9.93
N VAL A 368 -27.26 4.51 10.11
CA VAL A 368 -26.67 4.14 11.40
C VAL A 368 -25.21 4.58 11.42
N THR A 369 -24.77 5.16 12.53
CA THR A 369 -23.41 5.67 12.74
C THR A 369 -23.04 5.59 14.23
N CYS A 370 -21.86 6.08 14.59
CA CYS A 370 -21.43 6.19 15.99
C CYS A 370 -22.07 7.42 16.67
N ARG A 371 -22.42 7.30 17.95
CA ARG A 371 -22.94 8.44 18.72
C ARG A 371 -21.91 9.56 18.88
N HIS A 372 -20.62 9.26 19.04
CA HIS A 372 -19.61 10.32 19.06
C HIS A 372 -19.46 11.08 17.74
N VAL A 373 -19.94 10.52 16.62
CA VAL A 373 -19.97 11.20 15.31
C VAL A 373 -21.23 12.05 15.17
N ALA A 374 -22.38 11.55 15.62
CA ALA A 374 -23.68 12.23 15.57
C ALA A 374 -24.37 12.18 16.94
N PRO A 375 -23.97 13.05 17.90
CA PRO A 375 -24.51 13.03 19.26
C PRO A 375 -25.98 13.46 19.29
N ARG A 376 -26.69 13.14 20.37
CA ARG A 376 -28.14 13.40 20.49
C ARG A 376 -28.48 14.89 20.39
N GLU A 377 -27.58 15.73 20.86
CA GLU A 377 -27.69 17.19 20.88
C GLU A 377 -27.41 17.81 19.50
N ALA A 378 -26.99 17.01 18.52
CA ALA A 378 -26.74 17.49 17.16
C ALA A 378 -28.03 18.01 16.53
N THR A 379 -28.02 19.30 16.17
CA THR A 379 -29.17 19.96 15.55
C THR A 379 -29.41 19.49 14.13
N ARG A 380 -28.34 19.21 13.38
CA ARG A 380 -28.37 18.72 12.00
C ARG A 380 -27.13 17.88 11.70
N VAL A 381 -27.32 16.85 10.89
CA VAL A 381 -26.27 15.96 10.40
C VAL A 381 -26.31 15.98 8.88
N LEU A 382 -25.14 16.14 8.25
CA LEU A 382 -25.00 16.06 6.80
C LEU A 382 -24.50 14.66 6.43
N VAL A 383 -25.21 14.00 5.51
CA VAL A 383 -24.83 12.69 4.98
C VAL A 383 -24.48 12.83 3.52
N ARG A 384 -23.33 12.27 3.12
CA ARG A 384 -22.87 12.26 1.74
C ARG A 384 -22.69 10.84 1.23
N SER A 385 -23.37 10.54 0.14
CA SER A 385 -23.24 9.26 -0.57
C SER A 385 -22.13 9.30 -1.62
N THR A 386 -21.61 8.13 -1.99
CA THR A 386 -20.56 7.99 -3.01
C THR A 386 -21.08 7.52 -4.36
N THR A 387 -22.40 7.57 -4.54
CA THR A 387 -23.04 7.26 -5.83
C THR A 387 -22.53 8.24 -6.91
N PRO A 388 -22.67 7.92 -8.21
CA PRO A 388 -22.26 8.82 -9.28
C PRO A 388 -22.90 10.22 -9.23
N LYS A 389 -24.06 10.35 -8.57
CA LYS A 389 -24.74 11.63 -8.34
C LYS A 389 -24.30 12.35 -7.06
N SER A 390 -23.52 11.69 -6.19
CA SER A 390 -22.97 12.18 -4.93
C SER A 390 -23.96 13.09 -4.18
N ALA A 391 -25.06 12.51 -3.71
CA ALA A 391 -26.08 13.26 -2.99
C ALA A 391 -25.54 13.69 -1.61
N MET A 392 -25.70 14.98 -1.30
CA MET A 392 -25.48 15.58 0.01
C MET A 392 -26.85 15.86 0.61
N ILE A 393 -27.22 15.11 1.64
CA ILE A 393 -28.57 15.13 2.23
C ILE A 393 -28.46 15.48 3.70
N TRP A 394 -29.28 16.42 4.13
CA TRP A 394 -29.39 16.76 5.55
C TRP A 394 -30.30 15.78 6.28
N GLY A 395 -30.08 15.63 7.58
CA GLY A 395 -30.93 14.85 8.46
C GLY A 395 -30.79 15.28 9.91
N HIS A 396 -31.52 14.58 10.77
CA HIS A 396 -31.56 14.80 12.21
C HIS A 396 -31.39 13.48 12.96
N VAL A 397 -30.78 13.53 14.14
CA VAL A 397 -30.60 12.36 15.00
C VAL A 397 -31.95 11.99 15.63
N VAL A 398 -32.44 10.79 15.33
CA VAL A 398 -33.71 10.27 15.90
C VAL A 398 -33.49 9.33 17.08
N PHE A 399 -32.29 8.75 17.17
CA PHE A 399 -31.89 7.92 18.30
C PHE A 399 -30.38 8.07 18.51
N ALA A 400 -29.97 8.10 19.77
CA ALA A 400 -28.59 7.93 20.17
C ALA A 400 -28.57 7.22 21.52
N THR A 401 -27.59 6.33 21.72
CA THR A 401 -27.39 5.67 23.01
C THR A 401 -27.02 6.68 24.10
N GLN A 402 -27.23 6.31 25.36
CA GLN A 402 -26.78 7.13 26.48
C GLN A 402 -25.25 7.05 26.62
N GLU A 403 -24.64 8.04 27.27
CA GLU A 403 -23.19 8.06 27.48
C GLU A 403 -22.66 6.87 28.28
N THR A 404 -23.47 6.37 29.22
CA THR A 404 -23.18 5.17 30.01
C THR A 404 -23.45 3.86 29.27
N SER A 405 -23.99 3.92 28.06
CA SER A 405 -24.26 2.72 27.26
C SER A 405 -22.95 2.12 26.76
N PRO A 406 -22.78 0.79 26.82
CA PRO A 406 -21.63 0.13 26.23
C PRO A 406 -21.65 0.16 24.69
N TYR A 407 -22.77 0.58 24.09
CA TYR A 407 -22.93 0.73 22.64
C TYR A 407 -22.80 2.20 22.26
N ASP A 408 -21.99 2.47 21.25
CA ASP A 408 -21.77 3.81 20.71
C ASP A 408 -22.52 3.96 19.38
N ILE A 409 -23.85 4.08 19.43
CA ILE A 409 -24.72 4.05 18.25
C ILE A 409 -25.64 5.27 18.20
N ALA A 410 -25.76 5.84 17.01
CA ALA A 410 -26.76 6.83 16.67
C ALA A 410 -27.46 6.48 15.34
N VAL A 411 -28.71 6.91 15.22
CA VAL A 411 -29.54 6.76 14.02
C VAL A 411 -29.93 8.14 13.54
N VAL A 412 -29.63 8.42 12.28
CA VAL A 412 -29.95 9.66 11.60
C VAL A 412 -31.08 9.41 10.60
N ASN A 413 -32.13 10.21 10.69
CA ASN A 413 -33.21 10.25 9.72
C ASN A 413 -32.98 11.40 8.74
N LEU A 414 -32.98 11.08 7.45
CA LEU A 414 -32.68 12.01 6.38
C LEU A 414 -33.92 12.77 5.90
N ASP A 415 -33.70 13.99 5.42
CA ASP A 415 -34.73 14.87 4.87
C ASP A 415 -35.20 14.41 3.47
N GLU A 416 -34.37 13.61 2.78
CA GLU A 416 -34.62 13.04 1.45
C GLU A 416 -34.12 11.59 1.38
N ASP A 417 -34.58 10.87 0.35
CA ASP A 417 -34.21 9.47 0.13
C ASP A 417 -32.81 9.34 -0.51
N LEU A 418 -32.06 8.34 -0.06
CA LEU A 418 -30.78 7.94 -0.65
C LEU A 418 -31.01 7.11 -1.92
N ASP A 419 -31.28 7.79 -3.03
CA ASP A 419 -31.52 7.15 -4.32
C ASP A 419 -30.32 6.33 -4.84
N GLY A 420 -30.59 5.08 -5.22
CA GLY A 420 -29.63 4.20 -5.89
C GLY A 420 -28.57 3.59 -4.97
N ILE A 421 -28.73 3.70 -3.64
CA ILE A 421 -27.89 2.98 -2.67
C ILE A 421 -28.53 1.63 -2.37
N PRO A 422 -27.82 0.50 -2.55
CA PRO A 422 -28.33 -0.81 -2.18
C PRO A 422 -28.45 -0.91 -0.66
N MET A 423 -29.60 -1.38 -0.18
CA MET A 423 -29.77 -1.66 1.24
C MET A 423 -29.04 -2.96 1.59
N PRO A 424 -28.12 -2.92 2.56
CA PRO A 424 -27.36 -4.10 2.93
C PRO A 424 -28.25 -5.12 3.63
N VAL A 425 -28.01 -6.40 3.36
CA VAL A 425 -28.68 -7.51 4.05
C VAL A 425 -27.90 -7.82 5.33
N PRO A 426 -28.50 -7.74 6.53
CA PRO A 426 -27.83 -8.13 7.77
C PRO A 426 -27.47 -9.61 7.76
N ALA A 427 -26.29 -9.96 8.27
CA ALA A 427 -25.88 -11.34 8.45
C ALA A 427 -26.63 -11.99 9.62
N GLU A 428 -27.07 -13.23 9.43
CA GLU A 428 -27.71 -14.03 10.49
C GLU A 428 -26.70 -14.89 11.27
N HIS A 429 -25.56 -15.18 10.64
CA HIS A 429 -24.54 -16.09 11.16
C HIS A 429 -23.16 -15.41 11.10
N PHE A 430 -22.35 -15.63 12.14
CA PHE A 430 -21.02 -15.04 12.28
C PHE A 430 -19.99 -16.16 12.42
N HIS A 431 -18.97 -16.16 11.55
CA HIS A 431 -17.98 -17.22 11.53
C HIS A 431 -16.57 -16.69 11.76
N GLU A 432 -15.99 -17.01 12.91
CA GLU A 432 -14.58 -16.68 13.18
C GLU A 432 -13.66 -17.26 12.09
N GLY A 433 -12.72 -16.42 11.63
CA GLY A 433 -11.85 -16.69 10.51
C GLY A 433 -12.42 -16.34 9.13
N GLU A 434 -13.70 -15.95 9.01
CA GLU A 434 -14.26 -15.52 7.72
C GLU A 434 -13.62 -14.23 7.23
N ALA A 435 -13.50 -14.08 5.91
CA ALA A 435 -12.92 -12.87 5.32
C ALA A 435 -13.93 -11.73 5.39
N VAL A 436 -13.55 -10.63 6.02
CA VAL A 436 -14.41 -9.46 6.22
C VAL A 436 -13.76 -8.19 5.66
N SER A 437 -14.60 -7.21 5.35
CA SER A 437 -14.20 -5.94 4.78
C SER A 437 -14.84 -4.79 5.55
N VAL A 438 -14.03 -3.82 5.96
CA VAL A 438 -14.47 -2.55 6.52
C VAL A 438 -14.55 -1.51 5.42
N VAL A 439 -15.61 -0.71 5.43
CA VAL A 439 -15.73 0.48 4.57
C VAL A 439 -15.92 1.70 5.44
N GLY A 440 -15.11 2.71 5.20
CA GLY A 440 -15.22 3.95 5.96
C GLY A 440 -14.50 5.09 5.27
N PHE A 441 -14.89 6.32 5.58
CA PHE A 441 -14.35 7.53 4.96
C PHE A 441 -13.03 7.97 5.57
N GLY A 442 -12.34 7.17 6.36
CA GLY A 442 -11.12 7.62 7.00
C GLY A 442 -9.89 7.81 6.07
N VAL A 443 -8.80 8.35 6.63
CA VAL A 443 -7.53 8.75 5.97
C VAL A 443 -7.68 9.86 4.93
N PHE A 444 -8.35 9.62 3.79
CA PHE A 444 -8.58 10.65 2.77
C PHE A 444 -9.91 11.39 2.93
N GLY A 445 -10.75 10.97 3.87
CA GLY A 445 -11.89 11.77 4.30
C GLY A 445 -12.88 12.02 3.17
N GLN A 446 -13.35 13.26 3.18
CA GLN A 446 -14.33 13.83 2.29
C GLN A 446 -13.83 13.99 0.84
N THR A 447 -12.52 13.93 0.61
CA THR A 447 -11.89 14.33 -0.65
C THR A 447 -11.83 13.21 -1.69
N CYS A 448 -11.71 11.95 -1.24
CA CYS A 448 -11.47 10.82 -2.13
C CYS A 448 -12.54 9.72 -2.00
N GLY A 449 -13.56 9.89 -1.15
CA GLY A 449 -14.55 8.85 -0.86
C GLY A 449 -13.98 7.73 0.01
N PRO A 450 -14.74 6.64 0.20
CA PRO A 450 -14.48 5.65 1.22
C PRO A 450 -13.21 4.86 0.93
N SER A 451 -12.52 4.54 2.01
CA SER A 451 -11.47 3.54 2.11
C SER A 451 -12.10 2.16 2.33
N VAL A 452 -11.50 1.13 1.76
CA VAL A 452 -11.83 -0.27 2.01
C VAL A 452 -10.63 -0.97 2.62
N THR A 453 -10.80 -1.66 3.73
CA THR A 453 -9.76 -2.53 4.31
C THR A 453 -10.33 -3.91 4.51
N THR A 454 -9.46 -4.91 4.48
CA THR A 454 -9.81 -6.32 4.52
C THR A 454 -9.06 -7.04 5.63
N GLY A 455 -9.65 -8.12 6.11
CA GLY A 455 -9.12 -8.90 7.20
C GLY A 455 -9.97 -10.14 7.44
N ILE A 456 -9.95 -10.60 8.68
CA ILE A 456 -10.82 -11.68 9.14
C ILE A 456 -11.67 -11.24 10.31
N LEU A 457 -12.81 -11.88 10.50
CA LEU A 457 -13.53 -11.85 11.76
C LEU A 457 -12.72 -12.67 12.78
N SER A 458 -12.02 -11.99 13.68
CA SER A 458 -11.09 -12.62 14.63
C SER A 458 -11.81 -13.31 15.78
N ALA A 459 -12.87 -12.69 16.30
CA ALA A 459 -13.63 -13.21 17.42
C ALA A 459 -15.07 -12.68 17.41
N VAL A 460 -16.00 -13.50 17.89
CA VAL A 460 -17.40 -13.14 18.11
C VAL A 460 -17.69 -13.24 19.61
N VAL A 461 -17.86 -12.10 20.28
CA VAL A 461 -18.17 -12.09 21.70
C VAL A 461 -19.67 -12.16 21.90
N GLN A 462 -20.11 -13.13 22.70
CA GLN A 462 -21.52 -13.43 22.94
C GLN A 462 -21.89 -13.26 24.41
N VAL A 463 -23.13 -12.83 24.65
CA VAL A 463 -23.79 -12.84 25.96
C VAL A 463 -25.15 -13.50 25.76
N ASP A 464 -25.46 -14.53 26.56
CA ASP A 464 -26.69 -15.31 26.42
C ASP A 464 -26.95 -15.77 24.97
N ASP A 465 -25.93 -16.39 24.36
CA ASP A 465 -25.90 -16.85 22.96
C ASP A 465 -26.17 -15.76 21.89
N THR A 466 -26.19 -14.49 22.29
CA THR A 466 -26.41 -13.35 21.39
C THR A 466 -25.08 -12.67 21.09
N PRO A 467 -24.70 -12.47 19.82
CA PRO A 467 -23.50 -11.71 19.47
C PRO A 467 -23.67 -10.25 19.88
N VAL A 468 -22.75 -9.77 20.72
CA VAL A 468 -22.78 -8.38 21.24
C VAL A 468 -21.58 -7.55 20.79
N MET A 469 -20.55 -8.19 20.23
CA MET A 469 -19.34 -7.53 19.75
C MET A 469 -18.57 -8.39 18.75
N LEU A 470 -18.08 -7.76 17.69
CA LEU A 470 -17.23 -8.39 16.67
C LEU A 470 -15.81 -7.81 16.69
N GLN A 471 -14.80 -8.68 16.75
CA GLN A 471 -13.41 -8.26 16.61
C GLN A 471 -12.88 -8.62 15.22
N THR A 472 -12.20 -7.71 14.56
CA THR A 472 -11.66 -7.91 13.20
C THR A 472 -10.20 -7.51 13.10
N THR A 473 -9.46 -8.12 12.18
CA THR A 473 -8.09 -7.70 11.83
C THR A 473 -8.03 -6.57 10.80
N CYS A 474 -9.19 -6.11 10.29
CA CYS A 474 -9.24 -4.99 9.37
C CYS A 474 -8.59 -3.75 9.99
N ALA A 475 -7.82 -3.02 9.20
CA ALA A 475 -7.32 -1.72 9.61
C ALA A 475 -8.51 -0.73 9.72
N VAL A 476 -8.72 -0.19 10.91
CA VAL A 476 -9.71 0.84 11.21
C VAL A 476 -8.95 2.07 11.68
N HIS A 477 -9.34 3.24 11.21
CA HIS A 477 -8.67 4.50 11.52
C HIS A 477 -9.70 5.62 11.70
N GLY A 478 -9.29 6.72 12.35
CA GLY A 478 -10.13 7.91 12.53
C GLY A 478 -10.88 8.30 11.25
N GLY A 479 -12.19 8.52 11.36
CA GLY A 479 -13.10 8.74 10.24
C GLY A 479 -13.79 7.48 9.69
N SER A 480 -13.33 6.28 10.05
CA SER A 480 -14.06 5.02 9.78
C SER A 480 -15.16 4.74 10.79
N SER A 481 -15.17 5.48 11.91
CA SER A 481 -16.12 5.29 13.00
C SER A 481 -17.55 5.38 12.54
N GLY A 482 -18.36 4.38 12.88
CA GLY A 482 -19.75 4.26 12.44
C GLY A 482 -19.94 3.60 11.07
N GLY A 483 -18.86 3.29 10.36
CA GLY A 483 -18.91 2.58 9.07
C GLY A 483 -19.33 1.11 9.21
N PRO A 484 -19.70 0.46 8.09
CA PRO A 484 -20.10 -0.94 8.08
C PRO A 484 -18.93 -1.94 8.02
N LEU A 485 -19.14 -3.09 8.64
CA LEU A 485 -18.36 -4.33 8.48
C LEU A 485 -19.16 -5.32 7.62
N PHE A 486 -18.60 -5.73 6.50
CA PHE A 486 -19.23 -6.68 5.57
C PHE A 486 -18.48 -8.00 5.50
N SER A 487 -19.22 -9.10 5.27
CA SER A 487 -18.60 -10.34 4.81
C SER A 487 -18.09 -10.13 3.39
N THR A 488 -16.81 -10.39 3.14
CA THR A 488 -16.18 -10.16 1.83
C THR A 488 -16.75 -11.11 0.77
N GLY A 489 -17.18 -12.31 1.21
CA GLY A 489 -17.71 -13.35 0.33
C GLY A 489 -19.17 -13.11 -0.05
N SER A 490 -20.06 -12.94 0.94
CA SER A 490 -21.50 -12.79 0.72
C SER A 490 -21.93 -11.34 0.47
N GLY A 491 -21.19 -10.35 1.00
CA GLY A 491 -21.59 -8.94 1.00
C GLY A 491 -22.63 -8.59 2.06
N GLU A 492 -22.94 -9.51 2.98
CA GLU A 492 -23.85 -9.27 4.10
C GLU A 492 -23.21 -8.35 5.15
N LEU A 493 -24.02 -7.51 5.78
CA LEU A 493 -23.63 -6.60 6.85
C LEU A 493 -23.53 -7.37 8.16
N LEU A 494 -22.30 -7.52 8.66
CA LEU A 494 -22.02 -8.18 9.93
C LEU A 494 -22.20 -7.22 11.11
N GLY A 495 -21.82 -5.95 10.94
CA GLY A 495 -21.86 -5.00 12.04
C GLY A 495 -21.68 -3.56 11.61
N VAL A 496 -21.91 -2.66 12.57
CA VAL A 496 -21.78 -1.21 12.46
C VAL A 496 -20.98 -0.70 13.66
N GLY A 497 -20.57 0.57 13.67
CA GLY A 497 -19.95 1.12 14.89
C GLY A 497 -18.48 0.71 15.07
N LEU A 498 -17.69 0.81 14.00
CA LEU A 498 -16.26 0.51 14.02
C LEU A 498 -15.48 1.46 14.96
N VAL A 499 -14.78 0.93 15.95
CA VAL A 499 -13.88 1.70 16.83
C VAL A 499 -12.52 1.01 16.94
N GLN A 500 -11.43 1.73 16.69
CA GLN A 500 -10.09 1.16 16.83
C GLN A 500 -9.78 0.92 18.32
N GLY A 501 -9.39 -0.31 18.70
CA GLY A 501 -8.90 -0.61 20.04
C GLY A 501 -7.41 -0.27 20.16
N SER A 502 -7.05 0.83 20.83
CA SER A 502 -5.66 1.20 21.12
C SER A 502 -5.15 0.51 22.39
N GLN A 503 -3.94 -0.09 22.36
CA GLN A 503 -3.28 -0.69 23.53
C GLN A 503 -2.65 0.33 24.51
N THR A 504 -2.88 1.63 24.36
CA THR A 504 -2.14 2.70 25.07
C THR A 504 -2.97 3.61 25.98
N GLN A 505 -4.17 3.19 26.41
CA GLN A 505 -4.85 3.87 27.52
C GLN A 505 -4.64 3.10 28.83
N LYS A 506 -3.89 3.73 29.74
CA LYS A 506 -3.78 3.38 31.15
C LYS A 506 -5.17 3.06 31.71
N SER A 507 -5.42 1.79 32.02
CA SER A 507 -6.34 1.33 33.08
C SER A 507 -7.52 2.25 33.40
N THR A 508 -8.39 2.53 32.44
CA THR A 508 -9.82 2.85 32.59
C THR A 508 -10.35 3.10 31.17
N GLU A 509 -11.37 2.33 30.78
CA GLU A 509 -12.08 2.41 29.49
C GLU A 509 -11.33 1.84 28.26
N ALA A 510 -11.46 0.52 28.08
CA ALA A 510 -11.19 -0.14 26.81
C ALA A 510 -12.33 0.13 25.82
N ALA A 511 -12.09 0.93 24.77
CA ALA A 511 -13.03 1.09 23.66
C ALA A 511 -12.70 0.08 22.53
N GLN A 512 -13.74 -0.62 22.08
CA GLN A 512 -13.73 -1.82 21.23
C GLN A 512 -14.65 -1.58 20.02
N VAL A 513 -14.37 -2.14 18.84
CA VAL A 513 -15.40 -2.30 17.79
C VAL A 513 -16.49 -3.21 18.37
N LYS A 514 -17.75 -2.77 18.46
CA LYS A 514 -18.87 -3.59 18.97
C LYS A 514 -20.00 -3.70 17.98
#